data_AF-A0A662PBG5-F1
#
_entry.id   AF-A0A662PBG5-F1
#
_cell.length_a   1.000
_cell.length_b   1.000
_cell.length_c   1.000
_cell.angle_alpha   90.00
_cell.angle_beta   90.00
_cell.angle_gamma   90.00
#
_symmetry.space_group_name_H-M   'P 1'
#
loop_
_entity.id
_entity.type
_entity.pdbx_description
1 polymer ?
#
loop_
_entity_poly.entity_id
_entity_poly.type
_entity_poly.pdbx_seq_one_letter_code
_entity_poly.pdbx_strand_id
1 'polypeptide(L)'
;MMFSALNHPIRRRIIEMLARNSVTYTCMLEELDVDTGKLNFHLKKLGDLIEKDEKGLYKLTDKGLRAFSIIQQVPEKIEEASAARRIAAYFLDFFAVILVSLIYFIFPIKISGIIQQEFVITPFYILTILLVFWIYLTIFENEGGQTLGKALLDIKAVGEMNIKKAAVRNFPKAFIIPLIIDVILGRKYKTLRFIDKYAEIRIVKL
;
A
#
# COMPACT_ATOMS: atom_id res chain seq x y z
N MET A 1 -1.31 -12.69 -19.31
CA MET A 1 -2.23 -13.35 -20.27
C MET A 1 -3.39 -14.14 -19.61
N MET A 2 -3.69 -13.98 -18.31
CA MET A 2 -5.04 -14.20 -17.73
C MET A 2 -5.07 -13.45 -16.39
N PHE A 3 -4.06 -13.68 -15.55
CA PHE A 3 -3.83 -12.95 -14.29
C PHE A 3 -3.65 -11.42 -14.46
N SER A 4 -2.97 -10.97 -15.51
CA SER A 4 -2.81 -9.53 -15.80
C SER A 4 -4.13 -8.81 -16.07
N ALA A 5 -5.11 -9.50 -16.68
CA ALA A 5 -6.44 -8.95 -16.93
C ALA A 5 -7.28 -8.88 -15.64
N LEU A 6 -6.95 -9.65 -14.60
CA LEU A 6 -7.71 -9.72 -13.35
C LEU A 6 -7.11 -8.90 -12.20
N ASN A 7 -5.91 -8.32 -12.36
CA ASN A 7 -5.22 -7.55 -11.31
C ASN A 7 -5.73 -6.11 -11.11
N HIS A 8 -6.88 -5.72 -11.67
CA HIS A 8 -7.42 -4.37 -11.51
C HIS A 8 -8.86 -4.40 -11.02
N PRO A 9 -9.25 -3.56 -10.02
CA PRO A 9 -10.58 -3.61 -9.41
C PRO A 9 -11.70 -3.42 -10.43
N ILE A 10 -11.59 -2.43 -11.34
CA ILE A 10 -12.59 -2.20 -12.41
C ILE A 10 -12.77 -3.44 -13.30
N ARG A 11 -11.69 -4.15 -13.67
CA ARG A 11 -11.80 -5.34 -14.53
C ARG A 11 -12.45 -6.51 -13.81
N ARG A 12 -12.18 -6.71 -12.52
CA ARG A 12 -12.90 -7.69 -11.70
C ARG A 12 -14.38 -7.37 -11.61
N ARG A 13 -14.71 -6.10 -11.38
CA ARG A 13 -16.10 -5.66 -11.29
C ARG A 13 -16.87 -5.86 -12.59
N ILE A 14 -16.24 -5.57 -13.74
CA ILE A 14 -16.80 -5.91 -15.06
C ILE A 14 -17.07 -7.41 -15.16
N ILE A 15 -16.10 -8.27 -14.82
CA ILE A 15 -16.27 -9.73 -14.88
C ILE A 15 -17.40 -10.20 -13.93
N GLU A 16 -17.49 -9.66 -12.71
CA GLU A 16 -18.56 -9.97 -11.75
C GLU A 16 -19.94 -9.56 -12.25
N MET A 17 -20.06 -8.38 -12.86
CA MET A 17 -21.31 -7.91 -13.45
C MET A 17 -21.74 -8.81 -14.60
N LEU A 18 -20.81 -9.10 -15.52
CA LEU A 18 -21.07 -9.93 -16.70
C LEU A 18 -21.31 -11.41 -16.36
N ALA A 19 -20.84 -11.89 -15.21
CA ALA A 19 -21.15 -13.22 -14.70
C ALA A 19 -22.62 -13.35 -14.24
N ARG A 20 -23.26 -12.23 -13.87
CA ARG A 20 -24.67 -12.22 -13.45
C ARG A 20 -25.60 -12.12 -14.64
N ASN A 21 -25.37 -11.13 -15.51
CA ASN A 21 -26.20 -10.84 -16.68
C ASN A 21 -25.36 -10.22 -17.78
N SER A 22 -25.80 -10.36 -19.03
CA SER A 22 -25.26 -9.58 -20.14
C SER A 22 -25.73 -8.11 -20.04
N VAL A 23 -24.81 -7.15 -20.13
CA VAL A 23 -25.13 -5.71 -19.95
C VAL A 23 -24.62 -4.85 -21.11
N THR A 24 -25.21 -3.68 -21.29
CA THR A 24 -24.78 -2.71 -22.32
C THR A 24 -23.53 -1.93 -21.88
N TYR A 25 -22.85 -1.30 -22.85
CA TYR A 25 -21.75 -0.38 -22.57
C TYR A 25 -22.15 0.76 -21.64
N THR A 26 -23.34 1.34 -21.86
CA THR A 26 -23.85 2.46 -21.05
C THR A 26 -24.13 2.04 -19.61
N CYS A 27 -24.71 0.86 -19.40
CA CYS A 27 -24.93 0.32 -18.06
C CYS A 27 -23.61 0.09 -17.31
N MET A 28 -22.56 -0.37 -18.00
CA MET A 28 -21.22 -0.47 -17.40
C MET A 28 -20.61 0.89 -17.03
N LEU A 29 -20.82 1.94 -17.83
CA LEU A 29 -20.34 3.28 -17.48
C LEU A 29 -21.00 3.79 -16.20
N GLU A 30 -22.32 3.64 -16.11
CA GLU A 30 -23.13 4.13 -14.97
C GLU A 30 -22.78 3.38 -13.68
N GLU A 31 -22.72 2.05 -13.72
CA GLU A 31 -22.47 1.23 -12.52
C GLU A 31 -21.02 1.37 -12.00
N LEU A 32 -20.05 1.56 -12.90
CA LEU A 32 -18.63 1.61 -12.54
C LEU A 32 -18.13 3.02 -12.21
N ASP A 33 -18.92 4.06 -12.52
CA ASP A 33 -18.56 5.48 -12.36
C ASP A 33 -17.20 5.81 -13.00
N VAL A 34 -17.06 5.48 -14.29
CA VAL A 34 -15.82 5.70 -15.07
C VAL A 34 -16.10 6.43 -16.38
N ASP A 35 -15.10 7.16 -16.87
CA ASP A 35 -15.17 7.76 -18.19
C ASP A 35 -15.04 6.73 -19.33
N THR A 36 -15.43 7.15 -20.53
CA THR A 36 -15.43 6.31 -21.73
C THR A 36 -14.04 5.83 -22.14
N GLY A 37 -13.00 6.65 -21.96
CA GLY A 37 -11.63 6.27 -22.28
C GLY A 37 -11.12 5.16 -21.36
N LYS A 38 -11.40 5.28 -20.08
CA LYS A 38 -11.04 4.32 -19.04
C LYS A 38 -11.76 2.99 -19.22
N LEU A 39 -13.07 3.01 -19.51
CA LEU A 39 -13.82 1.79 -19.79
C LEU A 39 -13.29 1.08 -21.03
N ASN A 40 -13.06 1.80 -22.13
CA ASN A 40 -12.49 1.24 -23.36
C ASN A 40 -11.11 0.60 -23.13
N PHE A 41 -10.25 1.23 -22.32
CA PHE A 41 -8.97 0.65 -21.93
C PHE A 41 -9.14 -0.68 -21.18
N HIS A 42 -10.08 -0.75 -20.24
CA HIS A 42 -10.34 -1.95 -19.47
C HIS A 42 -10.94 -3.08 -20.32
N LEU A 43 -11.92 -2.79 -21.19
CA LEU A 43 -12.51 -3.77 -22.10
C LEU A 43 -11.46 -4.33 -23.07
N LYS A 44 -10.61 -3.47 -23.64
CA LYS A 44 -9.49 -3.91 -24.51
C LYS A 44 -8.51 -4.83 -23.78
N LYS A 45 -8.24 -4.58 -22.50
CA LYS A 45 -7.37 -5.43 -21.67
C LYS A 45 -8.03 -6.74 -21.23
N LEU A 46 -9.35 -6.78 -21.13
CA LEU A 46 -10.12 -8.00 -20.87
C LEU A 46 -10.10 -8.94 -22.08
N GLY A 47 -10.04 -8.39 -23.30
CA GLY A 47 -9.76 -9.15 -24.51
C GLY A 47 -10.77 -10.29 -24.71
N ASP A 48 -10.27 -11.52 -24.85
CA ASP A 48 -11.06 -12.72 -25.11
C ASP A 48 -11.80 -13.29 -23.89
N LEU A 49 -11.74 -12.62 -22.73
CA LEU A 49 -12.56 -12.97 -21.56
C LEU A 49 -14.00 -12.49 -21.70
N ILE A 50 -14.25 -11.53 -22.59
CA ILE A 50 -15.56 -10.93 -22.83
C ILE A 50 -15.87 -10.97 -24.32
N GLU A 51 -17.15 -11.03 -24.66
CA GLU A 51 -17.62 -10.86 -26.03
C GLU A 51 -18.84 -9.94 -26.07
N LYS A 52 -19.03 -9.28 -27.21
CA LYS A 52 -20.18 -8.40 -27.46
C LYS A 52 -21.06 -9.07 -28.52
N ASP A 53 -22.34 -9.22 -28.20
CA ASP A 53 -23.30 -9.80 -29.12
C ASP A 53 -23.81 -8.77 -30.16
N GLU A 54 -24.64 -9.25 -31.10
CA GLU A 54 -25.23 -8.44 -32.17
C GLU A 54 -26.15 -7.33 -31.66
N LYS A 55 -26.71 -7.48 -30.45
CA LYS A 55 -27.56 -6.48 -29.78
C LYS A 55 -26.74 -5.45 -29.01
N GLY A 56 -25.42 -5.61 -28.98
CA GLY A 56 -24.48 -4.75 -28.30
C GLY A 56 -24.36 -4.98 -26.80
N LEU A 57 -24.85 -6.13 -26.31
CA LEU A 57 -24.68 -6.58 -24.95
C LEU A 57 -23.34 -7.29 -24.81
N TYR A 58 -22.63 -6.99 -23.73
CA TYR A 58 -21.41 -7.70 -23.34
C TYR A 58 -21.78 -8.89 -22.47
N LYS A 59 -21.04 -9.99 -22.61
CA LYS A 59 -21.15 -11.18 -21.77
C LYS A 59 -19.79 -11.86 -21.62
N LEU A 60 -19.66 -12.74 -20.62
CA LEU A 60 -18.46 -13.55 -20.45
C LEU A 60 -18.38 -14.64 -21.51
N THR A 61 -17.16 -14.90 -22.00
CA THR A 61 -16.84 -16.12 -22.74
C THR A 61 -16.59 -17.28 -21.77
N ASP A 62 -16.40 -18.51 -22.27
CA ASP A 62 -15.98 -19.64 -21.43
C ASP A 62 -14.66 -19.38 -20.68
N LYS A 63 -13.74 -18.63 -21.30
CA LYS A 63 -12.50 -18.19 -20.63
C LYS A 63 -12.80 -17.18 -19.54
N GLY A 64 -13.73 -16.26 -19.78
CA GLY A 64 -14.25 -15.31 -18.79
C GLY A 64 -14.91 -15.99 -17.59
N LEU A 65 -15.71 -17.03 -17.81
CA LEU A 65 -16.36 -17.80 -16.73
C LEU A 65 -15.33 -18.54 -15.87
N ARG A 66 -14.32 -19.17 -16.49
CA ARG A 66 -13.18 -19.77 -15.75
C ARG A 66 -12.37 -18.70 -14.99
N ALA A 67 -12.22 -17.51 -15.54
CA ALA A 67 -11.59 -16.40 -14.84
C ALA A 67 -12.42 -15.95 -13.63
N PHE A 68 -13.74 -15.89 -13.77
CA PHE A 68 -14.67 -15.56 -12.68
C PHE A 68 -14.62 -16.60 -11.54
N SER A 69 -14.59 -17.90 -11.84
CA SER A 69 -14.47 -18.92 -10.79
C SER A 69 -13.17 -18.80 -9.99
N ILE A 70 -12.07 -18.41 -10.64
CA ILE A 70 -10.81 -18.13 -9.94
C ILE A 70 -10.94 -16.88 -9.07
N ILE A 71 -11.60 -15.82 -9.54
CA ILE A 71 -11.87 -14.62 -8.73
C ILE A 71 -12.69 -14.97 -7.47
N GLN A 72 -13.74 -15.79 -7.62
CA GLN A 72 -14.61 -16.18 -6.50
C GLN A 72 -13.89 -17.04 -5.44
N GLN A 73 -12.88 -17.81 -5.85
CA GLN A 73 -12.08 -18.63 -4.94
C GLN A 73 -10.99 -17.83 -4.22
N VAL A 74 -10.64 -16.63 -4.74
CA VAL A 74 -9.70 -15.72 -4.07
C VAL A 74 -10.51 -14.81 -3.15
N PRO A 75 -10.45 -14.98 -1.81
CA PRO A 75 -11.21 -14.14 -0.90
C PRO A 75 -10.83 -12.66 -1.10
N GLU A 76 -11.81 -11.86 -1.54
CA GLU A 76 -11.67 -10.41 -1.78
C GLU A 76 -11.59 -9.59 -0.47
N LYS A 77 -11.63 -10.24 0.69
CA LYS A 77 -11.43 -9.57 1.97
C LYS A 77 -9.94 -9.32 2.19
N ILE A 78 -9.46 -8.26 1.55
CA ILE A 78 -8.28 -7.55 2.02
C ILE A 78 -8.64 -7.00 3.41
N GLU A 79 -8.37 -7.78 4.45
CA GLU A 79 -8.63 -7.40 5.83
C GLU A 79 -7.70 -6.23 6.16
N GLU A 80 -8.26 -5.02 6.31
CA GLU A 80 -7.45 -3.87 6.66
C GLU A 80 -6.79 -4.08 8.03
N ALA A 81 -5.50 -3.77 8.11
CA ALA A 81 -4.78 -3.82 9.37
C ALA A 81 -5.40 -2.83 10.35
N SER A 82 -5.72 -3.29 11.56
CA SER A 82 -6.24 -2.44 12.63
C SER A 82 -5.25 -1.33 12.99
N ALA A 83 -5.76 -0.20 13.50
CA ALA A 83 -4.91 0.91 13.93
C ALA A 83 -3.88 0.47 14.97
N ALA A 84 -4.25 -0.42 15.90
CA ALA A 84 -3.36 -0.97 16.91
C ALA A 84 -2.16 -1.72 16.28
N ARG A 85 -2.39 -2.59 15.28
CA ARG A 85 -1.31 -3.28 14.56
C ARG A 85 -0.40 -2.31 13.81
N ARG A 86 -0.98 -1.29 13.17
CA ARG A 86 -0.21 -0.26 12.45
C ARG A 86 0.70 0.54 13.39
N ILE A 87 0.18 0.91 14.57
CA ILE A 87 0.92 1.63 15.60
C ILE A 87 2.01 0.74 16.21
N ALA A 88 1.70 -0.53 16.50
CA ALA A 88 2.68 -1.48 17.01
C ALA A 88 3.83 -1.72 16.01
N ALA A 89 3.53 -1.89 14.72
CA ALA A 89 4.56 -2.01 13.68
C ALA A 89 5.48 -0.79 13.63
N TYR A 90 4.90 0.42 13.72
CA TYR A 90 5.67 1.66 13.78
C TYR A 90 6.64 1.68 14.96
N PHE A 91 6.20 1.30 16.16
CA PHE A 91 7.07 1.26 17.33
C PHE A 91 8.14 0.17 17.22
N LEU A 92 7.82 -1.00 16.67
CA LEU A 92 8.81 -2.05 16.40
C LEU A 92 9.91 -1.56 15.46
N ASP A 93 9.53 -0.89 14.37
CA ASP A 93 10.49 -0.27 13.44
C ASP A 93 11.33 0.83 14.12
N PHE A 94 10.69 1.67 14.94
CA PHE A 94 11.37 2.74 15.67
C PHE A 94 12.41 2.20 16.66
N PHE A 95 12.04 1.19 17.46
CA PHE A 95 12.96 0.55 18.39
C PHE A 95 14.08 -0.20 17.70
N ALA A 96 13.81 -0.83 16.54
CA ALA A 96 14.86 -1.47 15.75
C ALA A 96 15.93 -0.45 15.32
N VAL A 97 15.53 0.72 14.81
CA VAL A 97 16.47 1.78 14.41
C VAL A 97 17.20 2.39 15.60
N ILE A 98 16.52 2.60 16.73
CA ILE A 98 17.17 3.07 17.97
C ILE A 98 18.21 2.06 18.45
N LEU A 99 17.88 0.76 18.48
CA LEU A 99 18.80 -0.28 18.94
C LEU A 99 20.07 -0.31 18.09
N VAL A 100 19.93 -0.29 16.76
CA VAL A 100 21.07 -0.27 15.83
C VAL A 100 21.90 1.00 16.02
N SER A 101 21.24 2.14 16.22
CA SER A 101 21.92 3.41 16.48
C SER A 101 22.71 3.33 17.78
N LEU A 102 22.11 2.89 18.89
CA LEU A 102 22.81 2.72 20.19
C LEU A 102 24.02 1.80 20.07
N ILE A 103 23.93 0.68 19.35
CA ILE A 103 25.07 -0.20 19.10
C ILE A 103 26.19 0.56 18.37
N TYR A 104 25.85 1.30 17.31
CA TYR A 104 26.83 2.10 16.56
C TYR A 104 27.52 3.18 17.41
N PHE A 105 26.84 3.78 18.39
CA PHE A 105 27.45 4.77 19.29
C PHE A 105 28.25 4.15 20.44
N ILE A 106 27.79 3.04 21.01
CA ILE A 106 28.44 2.40 22.16
C ILE A 106 29.68 1.61 21.72
N PHE A 107 29.65 0.99 20.55
CA PHE A 107 30.71 0.10 20.07
C PHE A 107 32.08 0.81 19.91
N PRO A 108 32.20 2.00 19.30
CA PRO A 108 33.48 2.72 19.15
C PRO A 108 34.05 3.25 20.48
N ILE A 109 33.19 3.65 21.42
CA ILE A 109 33.61 4.15 22.75
C ILE A 109 34.36 3.04 23.51
N LYS A 110 33.88 1.80 23.43
CA LYS A 110 34.49 0.66 24.12
C LYS A 110 35.80 0.18 23.48
N ILE A 111 35.95 0.27 22.16
CA ILE A 111 37.17 -0.18 21.47
C ILE A 111 38.33 0.80 21.65
N SER A 112 38.06 2.11 21.63
CA SER A 112 39.15 3.08 21.66
C SER A 112 39.84 3.18 23.02
N GLY A 113 39.18 2.84 24.14
CA GLY A 113 39.75 2.96 25.50
C GLY A 113 40.22 4.36 25.91
N ILE A 114 40.10 5.34 25.00
CA ILE A 114 40.76 6.66 25.03
C ILE A 114 39.76 7.77 25.36
N ILE A 115 38.46 7.55 25.16
CA ILE A 115 37.47 8.63 25.18
C ILE A 115 36.55 8.46 26.40
N GLN A 116 36.88 9.12 27.51
CA GLN A 116 35.93 9.44 28.60
C GLN A 116 34.94 10.54 28.16
N GLN A 117 34.45 10.52 26.91
CA GLN A 117 33.40 11.45 26.50
C GLN A 117 32.09 10.94 27.06
N GLU A 118 31.52 11.74 27.94
CA GLU A 118 30.10 11.72 28.25
C GLU A 118 29.30 11.71 26.94
N PHE A 119 28.40 10.74 26.79
CA PHE A 119 27.50 10.69 25.65
C PHE A 119 26.46 11.80 25.79
N VAL A 120 26.72 12.95 25.15
CA VAL A 120 25.80 14.08 25.14
C VAL A 120 24.86 13.96 23.94
N ILE A 121 23.57 13.76 24.21
CA ILE A 121 22.53 13.79 23.18
C ILE A 121 22.35 15.24 22.72
N THR A 122 22.97 15.59 21.59
CA THR A 122 22.79 16.90 20.96
C THR A 122 21.56 16.91 20.04
N PRO A 123 20.94 18.07 19.77
CA PRO A 123 19.86 18.17 18.79
C PRO A 123 20.25 17.65 17.41
N PHE A 124 21.52 17.79 17.01
CA PHE A 124 22.06 17.23 15.77
C PHE A 124 21.95 15.71 15.72
N TYR A 125 22.21 15.04 16.85
CA TYR A 125 22.09 13.59 16.94
C TYR A 125 20.64 13.12 16.79
N ILE A 126 19.69 13.83 17.41
CA ILE A 126 18.26 13.56 17.27
C ILE A 126 17.85 13.67 15.80
N LEU A 127 18.22 14.76 15.12
CA LEU A 127 17.92 14.95 13.69
C LEU A 127 18.52 13.82 12.82
N THR A 128 19.73 13.36 13.15
CA THR A 128 20.37 12.26 12.44
C THR A 128 19.59 10.96 12.61
N ILE A 129 19.14 10.62 13.83
CA ILE A 129 18.29 9.44 14.05
C ILE A 129 16.98 9.55 13.28
N LEU A 130 16.31 10.71 13.31
CA LEU A 130 15.06 10.91 12.58
C LEU A 130 15.26 10.75 11.06
N LEU A 131 16.38 11.25 10.52
CA LEU A 131 16.74 11.09 9.11
C LEU A 131 17.01 9.62 8.77
N VAL A 132 17.78 8.92 9.60
CA VAL A 132 18.06 7.48 9.43
C VAL A 132 16.77 6.67 9.50
N PHE A 133 15.88 6.98 10.44
CA PHE A 133 14.58 6.32 10.57
C PHE A 133 13.71 6.54 9.33
N TRP A 134 13.67 7.76 8.80
CA TRP A 134 12.97 8.06 7.55
C TRP A 134 13.53 7.29 6.36
N ILE A 135 14.86 7.25 6.21
CA ILE A 135 15.55 6.50 5.16
C ILE A 135 15.27 5.00 5.29
N TYR A 136 15.39 4.44 6.49
CA TYR A 136 15.07 3.05 6.79
C TYR A 136 13.65 2.68 6.33
N LEU A 137 12.65 3.45 6.75
CA LEU A 137 11.25 3.20 6.36
C LEU A 137 11.08 3.29 4.83
N THR A 138 11.74 4.24 4.18
CA THR A 138 11.67 4.45 2.72
C THR A 138 12.26 3.27 1.94
N ILE A 139 13.44 2.79 2.35
CA ILE A 139 14.15 1.70 1.66
C ILE A 139 13.38 0.39 1.81
N PHE A 140 12.99 0.05 3.04
CA PHE A 140 12.31 -1.22 3.30
C PHE A 140 10.91 -1.23 2.65
N GLU A 141 10.18 -0.13 2.76
CA GLU A 141 8.82 -0.02 2.25
C GLU A 141 8.74 0.31 0.75
N ASN A 142 9.82 0.12 -0.01
CA ASN A 142 9.86 0.31 -1.46
C ASN A 142 8.96 -0.75 -2.19
N GLU A 143 9.41 -1.37 -3.28
CA GLU A 143 8.58 -2.29 -4.07
C GLU A 143 8.01 -3.47 -3.24
N GLY A 144 8.65 -3.81 -2.12
CA GLY A 144 8.19 -4.83 -1.18
C GLY A 144 7.01 -4.44 -0.29
N GLY A 145 6.71 -3.14 -0.10
CA GLY A 145 5.63 -2.65 0.77
C GLY A 145 5.75 -3.05 2.26
N GLN A 146 6.94 -3.51 2.66
CA GLN A 146 7.18 -4.17 3.94
C GLN A 146 8.16 -3.36 4.79
N THR A 147 8.08 -3.48 6.11
CA THR A 147 9.14 -3.05 7.03
C THR A 147 9.36 -4.18 8.03
N LEU A 148 10.43 -4.16 8.83
CA LEU A 148 10.65 -5.21 9.83
C LEU A 148 9.46 -5.30 10.79
N GLY A 149 9.01 -4.17 11.33
CA GLY A 149 7.87 -4.11 12.25
C GLY A 149 6.57 -4.61 11.64
N LYS A 150 6.34 -4.33 10.36
CA LYS A 150 5.17 -4.87 9.63
C LYS A 150 5.27 -6.36 9.36
N ALA A 151 6.47 -6.86 9.06
CA ALA A 151 6.71 -8.29 8.84
C ALA A 151 6.47 -9.09 10.12
N LEU A 152 6.88 -8.55 11.27
CA LEU A 152 6.63 -9.17 12.57
C LEU A 152 5.15 -9.23 12.98
N LEU A 153 4.29 -8.40 12.38
CA LEU A 153 2.86 -8.33 12.71
C LEU A 153 1.93 -8.82 11.60
N ASP A 154 2.49 -9.48 10.58
CA ASP A 154 1.76 -9.99 9.41
C ASP A 154 0.86 -8.92 8.78
N ILE A 155 1.43 -7.73 8.54
CA ILE A 155 0.74 -6.67 7.80
C ILE A 155 1.64 -6.16 6.67
N LYS A 156 1.04 -5.61 5.61
CA LYS A 156 1.76 -5.15 4.42
C LYS A 156 1.12 -3.91 3.82
N ALA A 157 1.93 -2.99 3.30
CA ALA A 157 1.42 -1.92 2.44
C ALA A 157 1.23 -2.45 1.02
N VAL A 158 0.01 -2.32 0.50
CA VAL A 158 -0.40 -2.76 -0.82
C VAL A 158 -0.86 -1.56 -1.64
N GLY A 159 -0.31 -1.44 -2.84
CA GLY A 159 -0.56 -0.39 -3.81
C GLY A 159 0.63 -0.23 -4.74
N GLU A 160 0.51 0.63 -5.75
CA GLU A 160 1.63 0.97 -6.63
C GLU A 160 2.66 1.77 -5.84
N MET A 161 3.79 1.13 -5.54
CA MET A 161 4.85 1.67 -4.68
C MET A 161 6.15 1.83 -5.46
N ASN A 162 6.81 2.97 -5.26
CA ASN A 162 8.18 3.23 -5.70
C ASN A 162 8.91 4.02 -4.61
N ILE A 163 10.22 4.15 -4.72
CA ILE A 163 11.05 4.77 -3.68
C ILE A 163 10.66 6.22 -3.38
N LYS A 164 10.26 6.99 -4.40
CA LYS A 164 9.82 8.39 -4.24
C LYS A 164 8.50 8.47 -3.47
N LYS A 165 7.55 7.60 -3.83
CA LYS A 165 6.25 7.51 -3.17
C LYS A 165 6.40 7.02 -1.72
N ALA A 166 7.26 6.03 -1.48
CA ALA A 166 7.61 5.55 -0.15
C ALA A 166 8.22 6.68 0.71
N ALA A 167 9.13 7.48 0.14
CA ALA A 167 9.77 8.60 0.82
C ALA A 167 8.76 9.65 1.28
N VAL A 168 7.89 10.11 0.37
CA VAL A 168 6.81 11.07 0.69
C VAL A 168 5.89 10.50 1.74
N ARG A 169 5.53 9.22 1.61
CA ARG A 169 4.60 8.56 2.52
C ARG A 169 5.12 8.43 3.95
N ASN A 170 6.42 8.16 4.06
CA ASN A 170 7.10 7.93 5.32
C ASN A 170 7.62 9.22 5.95
N PHE A 171 7.68 10.33 5.22
CA PHE A 171 8.16 11.60 5.73
C PHE A 171 7.45 12.04 7.02
N PRO A 172 6.11 12.03 7.13
CA PRO A 172 5.49 12.42 8.39
C PRO A 172 5.79 11.47 9.55
N LYS A 173 6.09 10.19 9.31
CA LYS A 173 6.37 9.21 10.38
C LYS A 173 7.64 9.57 11.17
N ALA A 174 8.57 10.28 10.55
CA ALA A 174 9.82 10.69 11.16
C ALA A 174 9.72 12.00 11.96
N PHE A 175 8.66 12.79 11.78
CA PHE A 175 8.52 14.10 12.41
C PHE A 175 7.17 14.25 13.09
N ILE A 176 7.16 14.56 14.39
CA ILE A 176 5.94 14.62 15.22
C ILE A 176 4.90 15.59 14.65
N ILE A 177 5.30 16.82 14.30
CA ILE A 177 4.36 17.84 13.82
C ILE A 177 3.70 17.42 12.49
N PRO A 178 4.46 17.04 11.43
CA PRO A 178 3.88 16.45 10.22
C PRO A 178 2.98 15.24 10.47
N LEU A 179 3.35 14.34 11.39
CA LEU A 179 2.54 13.16 11.71
C LEU A 179 1.16 13.54 12.25
N ILE A 180 1.13 14.51 13.16
CA ILE A 180 -0.12 14.99 13.77
C ILE A 180 -1.01 15.61 12.68
N ILE A 181 -0.46 16.46 11.82
CA ILE A 181 -1.20 17.07 10.71
C ILE A 181 -1.78 16.00 9.78
N ASP A 182 -0.98 15.01 9.39
CA ASP A 182 -1.39 13.91 8.51
C ASP A 182 -2.55 13.08 9.10
N VAL A 183 -2.51 12.80 10.41
CA VAL A 183 -3.59 12.07 11.10
C VAL A 183 -4.86 12.93 11.20
N ILE A 184 -4.74 14.22 11.54
CA ILE A 184 -5.88 15.16 11.63
C ILE A 184 -6.57 15.28 10.27
N LEU A 185 -5.79 15.49 9.20
CA LEU A 185 -6.31 15.52 7.84
C LEU A 185 -6.93 14.17 7.46
N GLY A 186 -6.31 13.05 7.85
CA GLY A 186 -6.82 11.71 7.59
C GLY A 186 -8.25 11.52 8.10
N ARG A 187 -8.51 11.94 9.35
CA ARG A 187 -9.83 11.88 9.99
C ARG A 187 -10.89 12.65 9.20
N LYS A 188 -10.56 13.84 8.68
CA LYS A 188 -11.45 14.64 7.83
C LYS A 188 -11.90 13.87 6.57
N TYR A 189 -11.03 13.00 6.05
CA TYR A 189 -11.29 12.20 4.85
C TYR A 189 -11.70 10.75 5.14
N LYS A 190 -12.11 10.42 6.37
CA LYS A 190 -12.50 9.06 6.82
C LYS A 190 -11.40 8.00 6.62
N THR A 191 -10.15 8.40 6.79
CA THR A 191 -8.97 7.52 6.70
C THR A 191 -8.09 7.67 7.95
N LEU A 192 -7.27 6.67 8.28
CA LEU A 192 -6.35 6.80 9.43
C LEU A 192 -5.26 7.86 9.19
N ARG A 193 -4.80 7.98 7.94
CA ARG A 193 -3.79 8.95 7.51
C ARG A 193 -4.16 9.51 6.16
N PHE A 194 -4.03 10.82 6.00
CA PHE A 194 -4.30 11.50 4.73
C PHE A 194 -3.33 11.06 3.62
N ILE A 195 -2.05 10.93 3.96
CA ILE A 195 -1.02 10.53 3.01
C ILE A 195 -1.22 9.11 2.47
N ASP A 196 -1.75 8.18 3.27
CA ASP A 196 -2.09 6.83 2.79
C ASP A 196 -3.14 6.90 1.66
N LYS A 197 -4.13 7.79 1.81
CA LYS A 197 -5.15 8.06 0.78
C LYS A 197 -4.54 8.70 -0.47
N TYR A 198 -3.73 9.74 -0.29
CA TYR A 198 -3.08 10.45 -1.40
C TYR A 198 -2.15 9.54 -2.21
N ALA A 199 -1.43 8.64 -1.53
CA ALA A 199 -0.53 7.68 -2.17
C ALA A 199 -1.25 6.44 -2.72
N GLU A 200 -2.56 6.32 -2.53
CA GLU A 200 -3.38 5.15 -2.88
C GLU A 200 -2.84 3.83 -2.26
N ILE A 201 -2.32 3.91 -1.03
CA ILE A 201 -1.74 2.77 -0.31
C ILE A 201 -2.70 2.30 0.77
N ARG A 202 -2.97 1.00 0.81
CA ARG A 202 -3.71 0.34 1.89
C ARG A 202 -2.78 -0.52 2.72
N ILE A 203 -2.99 -0.56 4.03
CA ILE A 203 -2.27 -1.51 4.90
C ILE A 203 -3.20 -2.66 5.21
N VAL A 204 -2.78 -3.84 4.81
CA VAL A 204 -3.58 -5.06 4.80
C VAL A 204 -2.93 -6.08 5.72
N LYS A 205 -3.72 -6.96 6.30
CA LYS A 205 -3.22 -8.14 6.99
C LYS A 205 -2.85 -9.21 5.96
N LEU A 206 -1.70 -9.86 6.17
CA LEU A 206 -1.20 -10.96 5.37
C LEU A 206 -1.84 -12.29 5.79
#